data_AF-A0A7C2SB51-F1
#
_entry.id   AF-A0A7C2SB51-F1
#
_cell.length_a   1.000
_cell.length_b   1.000
_cell.length_c   1.000
_cell.angle_alpha   90.00
_cell.angle_beta   90.00
_cell.angle_gamma   90.00
#
_symmetry.space_group_name_H-M   'P 1'
#
loop_
_entity.id
_entity.type
_entity.pdbx_description
1 polymer ?
#
loop_
_entity_poly.entity_id
_entity_poly.type
_entity_poly.pdbx_seq_one_letter_code
_entity_poly.pdbx_strand_id
1 'polypeptide(L)'
;MSIIALGLNHRTAPLSVRERVAFTTERMQHALGEMLRLPQVREGAIVSTCNRTEVYAAVGATGEQEVLRWFPETHGLREDEVRPYLYVHHETEAIRHLLRVSSGLDSLVLGEPQILGQIKTAYAHAGEVGAVGPLLNRLFQHAFSVAKQVRTDTAIGASPVSVAFAAVSLAKQIFGDFNRKTALLIGAGETIELAARHLHSHGIGRMVIANRTIERAHALAEPLGAYAIALSELGEHLHEADIVITATAST
;
A
#
# COMPACT_ATOMS: atom_id res chain seq x y z
N MET A 1 14.43 21.68 -15.52
CA MET A 1 13.49 21.09 -14.55
C MET A 1 13.53 19.60 -14.78
N SER A 2 13.66 18.84 -13.71
CA SER A 2 13.80 17.40 -13.75
C SER A 2 12.74 16.70 -12.91
N ILE A 3 12.30 15.53 -13.33
CA ILE A 3 11.43 14.65 -12.54
C ILE A 3 12.32 13.75 -11.69
N ILE A 4 12.03 13.68 -10.40
CA ILE A 4 12.66 12.71 -9.50
C ILE A 4 11.61 11.83 -8.84
N ALA A 5 11.99 10.59 -8.57
CA ALA A 5 11.30 9.71 -7.63
C ALA A 5 12.29 9.36 -6.50
N LEU A 6 12.03 9.89 -5.30
CA LEU A 6 12.83 9.66 -4.11
C LEU A 6 12.03 8.83 -3.13
N GLY A 7 12.63 7.81 -2.53
CA GLY A 7 11.93 7.05 -1.52
C GLY A 7 12.66 5.81 -1.06
N LEU A 8 11.92 4.98 -0.35
CA LEU A 8 12.36 3.67 0.08
C LEU A 8 11.21 2.67 -0.02
N ASN A 9 11.56 1.39 -0.11
CA ASN A 9 10.59 0.32 -0.24
C ASN A 9 11.05 -0.95 0.48
N HIS A 10 10.22 -1.99 0.45
CA HIS A 10 10.46 -3.29 1.09
C HIS A 10 11.78 -3.97 0.67
N ARG A 11 12.39 -3.60 -0.47
CA ARG A 11 13.70 -4.13 -0.90
C ARG A 11 14.86 -3.36 -0.31
N THR A 12 14.71 -2.05 -0.14
CA THR A 12 15.79 -1.19 0.34
C THR A 12 15.77 -0.99 1.85
N ALA A 13 14.61 -1.08 2.51
CA ALA A 13 14.46 -0.76 3.92
C ALA A 13 13.74 -1.87 4.72
N PRO A 14 14.23 -2.22 5.93
CA PRO A 14 13.50 -3.09 6.84
C PRO A 14 12.20 -2.41 7.32
N LEU A 15 11.27 -3.22 7.83
CA LEU A 15 9.96 -2.74 8.30
C LEU A 15 10.09 -1.63 9.36
N SER A 16 11.01 -1.79 10.31
CA SER A 16 11.26 -0.81 11.39
C SER A 16 11.67 0.58 10.91
N VAL A 17 12.26 0.69 9.71
CA VAL A 17 12.56 1.97 9.08
C VAL A 17 11.37 2.49 8.30
N ARG A 18 10.68 1.61 7.55
CA ARG A 18 9.51 1.96 6.73
C ARG A 18 8.38 2.56 7.56
N GLU A 19 8.09 2.00 8.73
CA GLU A 19 7.03 2.50 9.62
C GLU A 19 7.31 3.91 10.13
N ARG A 20 8.58 4.27 10.33
CA ARG A 20 8.99 5.60 10.81
C ARG A 20 8.84 6.69 9.75
N VAL A 21 8.85 6.31 8.47
CA VAL A 21 8.70 7.23 7.33
C VAL A 21 7.37 7.09 6.62
N ALA A 22 6.39 6.40 7.22
CA ALA A 22 5.06 6.29 6.65
C ALA A 22 4.26 7.59 6.89
N PHE A 23 3.63 8.10 5.84
CA PHE A 23 2.68 9.20 5.97
C PHE A 23 1.28 8.66 6.27
N THR A 24 0.65 9.21 7.30
CA THR A 24 -0.82 9.11 7.47
C THR A 24 -1.51 10.08 6.51
N THR A 25 -2.79 9.86 6.26
CA THR A 25 -3.60 10.72 5.38
C THR A 25 -3.59 12.18 5.84
N GLU A 26 -3.69 12.41 7.15
CA GLU A 26 -3.72 13.75 7.75
C GLU A 26 -2.37 14.47 7.58
N ARG A 27 -1.26 13.74 7.78
CA ARG A 27 0.09 14.30 7.65
C ARG A 27 0.47 14.57 6.20
N MET A 28 -0.09 13.82 5.25
CA MET A 28 0.27 13.89 3.85
C MET A 28 -0.01 15.26 3.23
N GLN A 29 -1.16 15.86 3.52
CA GLN A 29 -1.51 17.20 3.02
C GLN A 29 -0.56 18.27 3.57
N HIS A 30 -0.23 18.21 4.86
CA HIS A 30 0.73 19.12 5.48
C HIS A 30 2.12 18.98 4.87
N ALA A 31 2.61 17.73 4.75
CA ALA A 31 3.90 17.40 4.18
C ALA A 31 4.03 17.89 2.73
N LEU A 32 3.01 17.71 1.89
CA LEU A 32 2.99 18.26 0.54
C LEU A 32 3.10 19.79 0.55
N GLY A 33 2.38 20.47 1.45
CA GLY A 33 2.47 21.92 1.60
C GLY A 33 3.86 22.41 2.01
N GLU A 34 4.53 21.69 2.91
CA GLU A 34 5.94 21.97 3.28
C GLU A 34 6.88 21.77 2.10
N MET A 35 6.72 20.67 1.38
CA MET A 35 7.57 20.33 0.24
C MET A 35 7.46 21.37 -0.88
N LEU A 36 6.27 21.90 -1.16
CA LEU A 36 6.07 22.94 -2.17
C LEU A 36 6.65 24.31 -1.77
N ARG A 37 6.95 24.54 -0.49
CA ARG A 37 7.64 25.76 -0.03
C ARG A 37 9.15 25.68 -0.29
N LEU A 38 9.68 24.52 -0.65
CA LEU A 38 11.09 24.37 -1.02
C LEU A 38 11.36 25.13 -2.33
N PRO A 39 12.38 26.02 -2.38
CA PRO A 39 12.56 26.96 -3.49
C PRO A 39 12.64 26.34 -4.89
N GLN A 40 13.22 25.14 -4.99
CA GLN A 40 13.39 24.43 -6.25
C GLN A 40 12.38 23.31 -6.48
N VAL A 41 11.39 23.12 -5.61
CA VAL A 41 10.28 22.20 -5.87
C VAL A 41 9.14 22.97 -6.53
N ARG A 42 8.56 22.40 -7.59
CA ARG A 42 7.46 23.01 -8.34
C ARG A 42 6.19 22.18 -8.30
N GLU A 43 6.34 20.87 -8.31
CA GLU A 43 5.23 19.93 -8.25
C GLU A 43 5.63 18.75 -7.35
N GLY A 44 4.64 18.11 -6.76
CA GLY A 44 4.84 17.07 -5.75
C GLY A 44 3.67 16.09 -5.63
N ALA A 45 3.99 14.82 -5.40
CA ALA A 45 3.04 13.80 -4.97
C ALA A 45 3.73 12.82 -4.01
N ILE A 46 3.01 12.36 -2.99
CA ILE A 46 3.51 11.40 -2.00
C ILE A 46 2.74 10.09 -2.12
N VAL A 47 3.43 8.99 -2.35
CA VAL A 47 2.87 7.63 -2.35
C VAL A 47 3.35 6.92 -1.08
N SER A 48 2.47 6.76 -0.10
CA SER A 48 2.74 6.06 1.15
C SER A 48 1.85 4.82 1.24
N THR A 49 2.48 3.66 1.35
CA THR A 49 1.84 2.35 1.47
C THR A 49 2.54 1.53 2.55
N CYS A 50 2.05 0.33 2.87
CA CYS A 50 2.79 -0.57 3.76
C CYS A 50 4.17 -0.97 3.20
N ASN A 51 4.37 -0.96 1.88
CA ASN A 51 5.57 -1.50 1.22
C ASN A 51 6.52 -0.46 0.64
N ARG A 52 6.12 0.82 0.62
CA ARG A 52 6.93 1.93 0.10
C ARG A 52 6.44 3.27 0.62
N THR A 53 7.38 4.18 0.82
CA THR A 53 7.13 5.62 0.92
C THR A 53 7.97 6.31 -0.14
N GLU A 54 7.30 7.01 -1.05
CA GLU A 54 7.93 7.67 -2.19
C GLU A 54 7.38 9.08 -2.40
N VAL A 55 8.24 9.92 -2.95
CA VAL A 55 7.98 11.30 -3.34
C VAL A 55 8.31 11.41 -4.82
N TYR A 56 7.31 11.82 -5.59
CA TYR A 56 7.48 12.19 -6.99
C TYR A 56 7.46 13.71 -7.07
N ALA A 57 8.53 14.31 -7.56
CA ALA A 57 8.66 15.76 -7.58
C ALA A 57 9.21 16.28 -8.91
N ALA A 58 8.70 17.42 -9.34
CA ALA A 58 9.30 18.22 -10.40
C ALA A 58 10.20 19.28 -9.76
N VAL A 59 11.50 19.20 -10.02
CA VAL A 59 12.52 19.99 -9.33
C VAL A 59 13.40 20.82 -10.26
N GLY A 60 13.94 21.93 -9.74
CA GLY A 60 15.02 22.71 -10.32
C GLY A 60 16.40 22.20 -9.90
N ALA A 61 17.45 22.98 -10.16
CA ALA A 61 18.85 22.53 -10.06
C ALA A 61 19.28 22.01 -8.67
N THR A 62 18.74 22.57 -7.58
CA THR A 62 19.06 22.13 -6.20
C THR A 62 17.90 21.39 -5.52
N GLY A 63 16.78 21.15 -6.21
CA GLY A 63 15.57 20.65 -5.57
C GLY A 63 15.68 19.20 -5.11
N GLU A 64 16.52 18.38 -5.74
CA GLU A 64 16.81 17.03 -5.24
C GLU A 64 17.40 17.06 -3.82
N GLN A 65 18.39 17.92 -3.59
CA GLN A 65 19.04 18.05 -2.27
C GLN A 65 18.08 18.63 -1.22
N GLU A 66 17.17 19.51 -1.65
CA GLU A 66 16.09 20.02 -0.79
C GLU A 66 15.13 18.91 -0.38
N VAL A 67 14.70 18.06 -1.32
CA VAL A 67 13.80 16.92 -1.02
C VAL A 67 14.51 15.86 -0.19
N LEU A 68 15.79 15.58 -0.45
CA LEU A 68 16.61 14.63 0.34
C LEU A 68 16.72 15.02 1.82
N ARG A 69 16.86 16.33 2.11
CA ARG A 69 16.87 16.83 3.50
C ARG A 69 15.48 16.86 4.11
N TRP A 70 14.49 17.33 3.35
CA TRP A 70 13.12 17.46 3.81
C TRP A 70 12.48 16.10 4.16
N PHE A 71 12.76 15.03 3.40
CA PHE A 71 12.12 13.73 3.57
C PHE A 71 12.29 13.10 4.97
N PRO A 72 13.50 13.02 5.56
CA PRO A 72 13.66 12.59 6.95
C PRO A 72 13.20 13.66 7.95
N GLU A 73 13.44 14.95 7.68
CA GLU A 73 13.08 16.06 8.58
C GLU A 73 11.58 16.16 8.83
N THR A 74 10.74 15.98 7.78
CA THR A 74 9.27 15.99 7.92
C THR A 74 8.78 14.86 8.83
N HIS A 75 9.58 13.82 9.07
CA HIS A 75 9.32 12.73 10.01
C HIS A 75 9.99 12.91 11.39
N GLY A 76 10.75 13.99 11.61
CA GLY A 76 11.53 14.21 12.82
C GLY A 76 12.76 13.28 12.92
N LEU A 77 13.27 12.82 11.78
CA LEU A 77 14.42 11.91 11.69
C LEU A 77 15.66 12.65 11.21
N ARG A 78 16.83 12.14 11.57
CA ARG A 78 18.09 12.63 11.01
C ARG A 78 18.35 11.98 9.65
N GLU A 79 19.04 12.69 8.76
CA GLU A 79 19.33 12.21 7.41
C GLU A 79 20.10 10.88 7.42
N ASP A 80 21.06 10.71 8.33
CA ASP A 80 21.89 9.51 8.46
C ASP A 80 21.09 8.25 8.84
N GLU A 81 19.91 8.41 9.44
CA GLU A 81 19.05 7.28 9.82
C GLU A 81 18.30 6.66 8.63
N VAL A 82 18.05 7.45 7.58
CA VAL A 82 17.19 7.04 6.46
C VAL A 82 17.99 6.93 5.15
N ARG A 83 19.01 7.77 4.97
CA ARG A 83 19.82 7.87 3.74
C ARG A 83 20.38 6.54 3.22
N PRO A 84 20.87 5.60 4.05
CA PRO A 84 21.35 4.31 3.55
C PRO A 84 20.30 3.47 2.81
N TYR A 85 19.02 3.76 3.02
CA TYR A 85 17.91 3.00 2.46
C TYR A 85 17.18 3.73 1.32
N LEU A 86 17.51 5.00 1.08
CA LEU A 86 16.88 5.82 0.06
C LEU A 86 17.46 5.51 -1.32
N TYR A 87 16.57 5.45 -2.31
CA TYR A 87 16.92 5.59 -3.71
C TYR A 87 16.42 6.92 -4.25
N VAL A 88 17.11 7.39 -5.29
CA VAL A 88 16.67 8.50 -6.12
C VAL A 88 16.75 8.05 -7.56
N HIS A 89 15.61 8.11 -8.25
CA HIS A 89 15.53 7.92 -9.69
C HIS A 89 15.34 9.27 -10.36
N HIS A 90 16.02 9.48 -11.49
CA HIS A 90 15.97 10.72 -12.25
C HIS A 90 15.33 10.50 -13.62
N GLU A 91 14.57 11.49 -14.08
CA GLU A 91 14.04 11.57 -15.44
C GLU A 91 13.36 10.27 -15.89
N THR A 92 13.92 9.62 -16.90
CA THR A 92 13.41 8.36 -17.47
C THR A 92 13.35 7.25 -16.44
N GLU A 93 14.27 7.19 -15.48
CA GLU A 93 14.21 6.18 -14.41
C GLU A 93 13.06 6.47 -13.45
N ALA A 94 12.79 7.73 -13.12
CA ALA A 94 11.65 8.10 -12.28
C ALA A 94 10.31 7.75 -12.96
N ILE A 95 10.21 8.04 -14.26
CA ILE A 95 9.05 7.70 -15.08
C ILE A 95 8.89 6.18 -15.14
N ARG A 96 9.94 5.46 -15.52
CA ARG A 96 9.93 3.99 -15.61
C ARG A 96 9.54 3.36 -14.28
N HIS A 97 10.08 3.88 -13.18
CA HIS A 97 9.76 3.43 -11.84
C HIS A 97 8.26 3.57 -11.55
N LEU A 98 7.68 4.76 -11.73
CA LEU A 98 6.25 4.97 -11.53
C LEU A 98 5.39 4.03 -12.40
N LEU A 99 5.77 3.83 -13.68
CA LEU A 99 5.06 2.92 -14.58
C LEU A 99 5.10 1.47 -14.06
N ARG A 100 6.25 1.01 -13.57
CA ARG A 100 6.43 -0.33 -13.01
C ARG A 100 5.63 -0.51 -11.72
N VAL A 101 5.70 0.44 -10.80
CA VAL A 101 4.94 0.40 -9.54
C VAL A 101 3.44 0.42 -9.82
N SER A 102 2.97 1.32 -10.69
CA SER A 102 1.55 1.41 -11.07
C SER A 102 1.02 0.16 -11.76
N SER A 103 1.89 -0.55 -12.48
CA SER A 103 1.56 -1.82 -13.14
C SER A 103 1.69 -3.04 -12.22
N GLY A 104 2.08 -2.85 -10.95
CA GLY A 104 2.32 -3.94 -9.99
C GLY A 104 3.56 -4.79 -10.30
N LEU A 105 4.45 -4.32 -11.18
CA LEU A 105 5.70 -4.99 -11.56
C LEU A 105 6.82 -4.80 -10.52
N ASP A 106 6.69 -3.75 -9.71
CA ASP A 106 7.52 -3.49 -8.55
C ASP A 106 6.61 -3.45 -7.32
N SER A 107 6.06 -4.59 -6.95
CA SER A 107 5.28 -4.79 -5.73
C SER A 107 5.81 -6.03 -5.01
N LEU A 108 5.61 -6.12 -3.70
CA LEU A 108 5.96 -7.33 -2.94
C LEU A 108 5.26 -8.56 -3.54
N VAL A 109 4.02 -8.35 -3.98
CA VAL A 109 3.25 -9.33 -4.73
C VAL A 109 3.08 -8.84 -6.16
N LEU A 110 3.66 -9.57 -7.10
CA LEU A 110 3.65 -9.21 -8.52
C LEU A 110 2.21 -9.20 -9.06
N GLY A 111 1.81 -8.06 -9.65
CA GLY A 111 0.48 -7.89 -10.27
C GLY A 111 -0.66 -7.50 -9.33
N GLU A 112 -0.35 -7.19 -8.07
CA GLU A 112 -1.31 -6.72 -7.07
C GLU A 112 -2.14 -5.52 -7.60
N PRO A 113 -3.48 -5.62 -7.71
CA PRO A 113 -4.31 -4.53 -8.24
C PRO A 113 -4.38 -3.30 -7.33
N GLN A 114 -4.18 -3.47 -6.02
CA GLN A 114 -4.35 -2.43 -5.00
C GLN A 114 -3.41 -1.24 -5.19
N ILE A 115 -2.16 -1.48 -5.63
CA ILE A 115 -1.15 -0.42 -5.77
C ILE A 115 -1.60 0.68 -6.75
N LEU A 116 -2.27 0.32 -7.85
CA LEU A 116 -2.80 1.29 -8.79
C LEU A 116 -3.86 2.19 -8.13
N GLY A 117 -4.71 1.61 -7.28
CA GLY A 117 -5.69 2.37 -6.48
C GLY A 117 -5.00 3.35 -5.53
N GLN A 118 -3.97 2.89 -4.81
CA GLN A 118 -3.21 3.72 -3.87
C GLN A 118 -2.49 4.89 -4.58
N ILE A 119 -1.93 4.66 -5.76
CA ILE A 119 -1.30 5.73 -6.56
C ILE A 119 -2.34 6.74 -7.05
N LYS A 120 -3.54 6.29 -7.45
CA LYS A 120 -4.64 7.21 -7.81
C LYS A 120 -5.08 8.06 -6.63
N THR A 121 -5.17 7.48 -5.43
CA THR A 121 -5.47 8.22 -4.20
C THR A 121 -4.39 9.25 -3.88
N ALA A 122 -3.11 8.87 -3.96
CA ALA A 122 -1.97 9.78 -3.78
C ALA A 122 -2.01 10.94 -4.78
N TYR A 123 -2.28 10.65 -6.06
CA TYR A 123 -2.46 11.67 -7.10
C TYR A 123 -3.64 12.61 -6.79
N ALA A 124 -4.78 12.06 -6.34
CA ALA A 124 -5.95 12.86 -5.99
C ALA A 124 -5.66 13.82 -4.82
N HIS A 125 -5.06 13.32 -3.74
CA HIS A 125 -4.68 14.15 -2.59
C HIS A 125 -3.68 15.24 -2.96
N ALA A 126 -2.71 14.93 -3.81
CA ALA A 126 -1.78 15.93 -4.31
C ALA A 126 -2.48 16.98 -5.18
N GLY A 127 -3.50 16.59 -5.95
CA GLY A 127 -4.35 17.51 -6.71
C GLY A 127 -5.19 18.43 -5.82
N GLU A 128 -5.76 17.93 -4.72
CA GLU A 128 -6.58 18.70 -3.77
C GLU A 128 -5.84 19.89 -3.17
N VAL A 129 -4.54 19.73 -2.90
CA VAL A 129 -3.68 20.79 -2.35
C VAL A 129 -2.95 21.61 -3.43
N GLY A 130 -3.24 21.37 -4.71
CA GLY A 130 -2.58 22.06 -5.83
C GLY A 130 -1.10 21.72 -6.01
N ALA A 131 -0.65 20.57 -5.49
CA ALA A 131 0.75 20.12 -5.61
C ALA A 131 1.07 19.52 -6.97
N VAL A 132 0.06 19.06 -7.72
CA VAL A 132 0.24 18.48 -9.05
C VAL A 132 0.09 19.58 -10.10
N GLY A 133 1.18 19.86 -10.83
CA GLY A 133 1.15 20.73 -11.99
C GLY A 133 1.10 19.96 -13.32
N PRO A 134 1.34 20.63 -14.46
CA PRO A 134 1.23 20.02 -15.78
C PRO A 134 2.19 18.85 -16.04
N LEU A 135 3.34 18.80 -15.36
CA LEU A 135 4.35 17.76 -15.59
C LEU A 135 3.94 16.45 -14.92
N LEU A 136 3.71 16.47 -13.61
CA LEU A 136 3.27 15.31 -12.85
C LEU A 136 1.87 14.88 -13.28
N ASN A 137 0.96 15.81 -13.62
CA ASN A 137 -0.36 15.44 -14.13
C ASN A 137 -0.24 14.55 -15.37
N ARG A 138 0.55 14.95 -16.37
CA ARG A 138 0.76 14.13 -17.58
C ARG A 138 1.39 12.78 -17.25
N LEU A 139 2.37 12.76 -16.34
CA LEU A 139 3.04 11.54 -15.92
C LEU A 139 2.07 10.55 -15.24
N PHE A 140 1.29 10.98 -14.26
CA PHE A 140 0.33 10.12 -13.56
C PHE A 140 -0.77 9.61 -14.49
N GLN A 141 -1.34 10.47 -15.35
CA GLN A 141 -2.36 10.05 -16.33
C GLN A 141 -1.80 9.02 -17.32
N HIS A 142 -0.56 9.20 -17.77
CA HIS A 142 0.13 8.22 -18.59
C HIS A 142 0.35 6.91 -17.83
N ALA A 143 0.78 6.98 -16.57
CA ALA A 143 0.98 5.80 -15.72
C ALA A 143 -0.31 5.00 -15.51
N PHE A 144 -1.45 5.66 -15.32
CA PHE A 144 -2.74 4.99 -15.20
C PHE A 144 -3.16 4.28 -16.48
N SER A 145 -2.87 4.89 -17.63
CA SER A 145 -3.17 4.32 -18.95
C SER A 145 -2.30 3.09 -19.23
N VAL A 146 -1.00 3.19 -18.95
CA VAL A 146 -0.04 2.08 -19.09
C VAL A 146 -0.38 0.94 -18.14
N ALA A 147 -0.69 1.22 -16.87
CA ALA A 147 -1.07 0.19 -15.91
C ALA A 147 -2.33 -0.57 -16.35
N LYS A 148 -3.32 0.13 -16.91
CA LYS A 148 -4.52 -0.51 -17.48
C LYS A 148 -4.13 -1.41 -18.66
N GLN A 149 -3.32 -0.90 -19.58
CA GLN A 149 -2.87 -1.65 -20.75
C GLN A 149 -2.09 -2.91 -20.35
N VAL A 150 -1.11 -2.81 -19.44
CA VAL A 150 -0.34 -3.97 -18.95
C VAL A 150 -1.26 -5.04 -18.36
N ARG A 151 -2.29 -4.65 -17.61
CA ARG A 151 -3.25 -5.61 -17.03
C ARG A 151 -4.15 -6.26 -18.07
N THR A 152 -4.55 -5.52 -19.12
CA THR A 152 -5.40 -6.05 -20.20
C THR A 152 -4.61 -6.95 -21.15
N ASP A 153 -3.40 -6.55 -21.50
CA ASP A 153 -2.62 -7.15 -22.59
C ASP A 153 -1.67 -8.26 -22.09
N THR A 154 -1.55 -8.47 -20.78
CA THR A 154 -0.64 -9.47 -20.20
C THR A 154 -1.30 -10.33 -19.13
N ALA A 155 -0.66 -11.46 -18.81
CA ALA A 155 -1.12 -12.36 -17.74
C ALA A 155 -1.07 -11.74 -16.33
N ILE A 156 -0.44 -10.57 -16.14
CA ILE A 156 -0.40 -9.86 -14.86
C ILE A 156 -1.81 -9.52 -14.36
N GLY A 157 -2.76 -9.26 -15.26
CA GLY A 157 -4.16 -9.03 -14.89
C GLY A 157 -4.99 -10.30 -14.67
N ALA A 158 -4.48 -11.48 -15.05
CA ALA A 158 -5.26 -12.72 -15.13
C ALA A 158 -5.44 -13.43 -13.79
N SER A 159 -4.69 -13.06 -12.74
CA SER A 159 -4.87 -13.63 -11.39
C SER A 159 -4.59 -12.57 -10.32
N PRO A 160 -5.51 -12.36 -9.36
CA PRO A 160 -5.25 -11.45 -8.25
C PRO A 160 -4.27 -12.11 -7.28
N VAL A 161 -2.97 -11.98 -7.55
CA VAL A 161 -1.94 -12.29 -6.56
C VAL A 161 -1.90 -11.07 -5.62
N SER A 162 -2.34 -11.25 -4.39
CA SER A 162 -2.32 -10.24 -3.33
C SER A 162 -1.56 -10.76 -2.11
N VAL A 163 -1.23 -9.87 -1.16
CA VAL A 163 -0.62 -10.31 0.12
C VAL A 163 -1.57 -11.26 0.87
N ALA A 164 -2.87 -10.99 0.84
CA ALA A 164 -3.88 -11.87 1.40
C ALA A 164 -3.88 -13.26 0.74
N PHE A 165 -3.80 -13.31 -0.59
CA PHE A 165 -3.67 -14.57 -1.34
C PHE A 165 -2.38 -15.32 -0.98
N ALA A 166 -1.25 -14.62 -0.88
CA ALA A 166 0.03 -15.21 -0.52
C ALA A 166 -0.02 -15.78 0.90
N ALA A 167 -0.62 -15.05 1.86
CA ALA A 167 -0.80 -15.52 3.23
C ALA A 167 -1.68 -16.79 3.29
N VAL A 168 -2.80 -16.82 2.56
CA VAL A 168 -3.67 -18.01 2.49
C VAL A 168 -2.98 -19.18 1.80
N SER A 169 -2.19 -18.91 0.75
CA SER A 169 -1.41 -19.93 0.04
C SER A 169 -0.34 -20.54 0.94
N LEU A 170 0.35 -19.72 1.72
CA LEU A 170 1.31 -20.17 2.73
C LEU A 170 0.63 -21.00 3.81
N ALA A 171 -0.53 -20.55 4.32
CA ALA A 171 -1.31 -21.32 5.29
C ALA A 171 -1.72 -22.69 4.72
N LYS A 172 -2.06 -22.78 3.43
CA LYS A 172 -2.40 -24.04 2.78
C LYS A 172 -1.20 -25.00 2.71
N GLN A 173 -0.01 -24.48 2.48
CA GLN A 173 1.21 -25.29 2.51
C GLN A 173 1.52 -25.83 3.92
N ILE A 174 1.21 -25.06 4.97
CA ILE A 174 1.45 -25.44 6.37
C ILE A 174 0.41 -26.46 6.86
N PHE A 175 -0.88 -26.18 6.65
CA PHE A 175 -1.98 -26.96 7.22
C PHE A 175 -2.54 -28.02 6.28
N GLY A 176 -2.22 -27.96 4.98
CA GLY A 176 -2.73 -28.88 3.96
C GLY A 176 -4.22 -28.66 3.69
N ASP A 177 -5.07 -29.43 4.36
CA ASP A 177 -6.52 -29.38 4.20
C ASP A 177 -7.16 -28.39 5.18
N PHE A 178 -7.99 -27.48 4.66
CA PHE A 178 -8.70 -26.46 5.42
C PHE A 178 -10.10 -26.87 5.87
N ASN A 179 -10.65 -27.99 5.39
CA ASN A 179 -12.04 -28.41 5.68
C ASN A 179 -12.36 -28.57 7.17
N ARG A 180 -11.33 -28.76 8.01
CA ARG A 180 -11.46 -28.93 9.47
C ARG A 180 -10.81 -27.79 10.26
N LYS A 181 -10.40 -26.72 9.59
CA LYS A 181 -9.69 -25.59 10.18
C LYS A 181 -10.63 -24.43 10.44
N THR A 182 -10.37 -23.74 11.55
CA THR A 182 -11.04 -22.50 11.91
C THR A 182 -10.12 -21.33 11.59
N ALA A 183 -10.57 -20.41 10.74
CA ALA A 183 -9.90 -19.15 10.49
C ALA A 183 -10.60 -18.00 11.23
N LEU A 184 -9.82 -17.20 11.95
CA LEU A 184 -10.25 -15.97 12.60
C LEU A 184 -9.62 -14.77 11.90
N LEU A 185 -10.47 -13.90 11.36
CA LEU A 185 -10.09 -12.72 10.60
C LEU A 185 -10.37 -11.48 11.43
N ILE A 186 -9.34 -10.66 11.68
CA ILE A 186 -9.46 -9.45 12.51
C ILE A 186 -9.36 -8.20 11.62
N GLY A 187 -10.46 -7.46 11.55
CA GLY A 187 -10.69 -6.32 10.67
C GLY A 187 -11.79 -6.59 9.64
N ALA A 188 -12.21 -5.55 8.94
CA ALA A 188 -13.19 -5.64 7.84
C ALA A 188 -12.79 -4.73 6.65
N GLY A 189 -11.48 -4.62 6.40
CA GLY A 189 -10.94 -3.91 5.25
C GLY A 189 -10.73 -4.83 4.03
N GLU A 190 -10.31 -4.24 2.91
CA GLU A 190 -10.10 -4.94 1.64
C GLU A 190 -9.19 -6.17 1.76
N THR A 191 -8.12 -6.09 2.56
CA THR A 191 -7.20 -7.22 2.79
C THR A 191 -7.89 -8.40 3.48
N ILE A 192 -8.74 -8.14 4.47
CA ILE A 192 -9.49 -9.18 5.17
C ILE A 192 -10.55 -9.77 4.26
N GLU A 193 -11.25 -8.93 3.48
CA GLU A 193 -12.22 -9.41 2.50
C GLU A 193 -11.57 -10.37 1.50
N LEU A 194 -10.41 -10.00 0.98
CA LEU A 194 -9.69 -10.82 0.00
C LEU A 194 -9.19 -12.13 0.64
N ALA A 195 -8.67 -12.08 1.87
CA ALA A 195 -8.28 -13.28 2.61
C ALA A 195 -9.47 -14.21 2.84
N ALA A 196 -10.62 -13.66 3.26
CA ALA A 196 -11.85 -14.40 3.50
C ALA A 196 -12.33 -15.12 2.23
N ARG A 197 -12.36 -14.41 1.09
CA ARG A 197 -12.74 -14.99 -0.21
C ARG A 197 -11.81 -16.13 -0.61
N HIS A 198 -10.50 -15.99 -0.39
CA HIS A 198 -9.54 -17.05 -0.70
C HIS A 198 -9.62 -18.26 0.25
N LEU A 199 -9.86 -18.05 1.55
CA LEU A 199 -10.10 -19.15 2.49
C LEU A 199 -11.38 -19.91 2.14
N HIS A 200 -12.45 -19.17 1.82
CA HIS A 200 -13.72 -19.76 1.39
C HIS A 200 -13.56 -20.58 0.09
N SER A 201 -12.86 -20.05 -0.93
CA SER A 201 -12.61 -20.79 -2.18
C SER A 201 -11.73 -22.04 -1.99
N HIS A 202 -11.01 -22.12 -0.88
CA HIS A 202 -10.20 -23.26 -0.47
C HIS A 202 -10.89 -24.21 0.51
N GLY A 203 -12.18 -24.01 0.79
CA GLY A 203 -12.97 -24.91 1.62
C GLY A 203 -12.66 -24.83 3.12
N ILE A 204 -12.36 -23.63 3.64
CA ILE A 204 -12.19 -23.47 5.10
C ILE A 204 -13.42 -24.00 5.86
N GLY A 205 -13.19 -24.81 6.90
CA GLY A 205 -14.26 -25.46 7.65
C GLY A 205 -15.11 -24.47 8.44
N ARG A 206 -14.46 -23.55 9.17
CA ARG A 206 -15.13 -22.47 9.90
C ARG A 206 -14.39 -21.16 9.71
N MET A 207 -15.13 -20.08 9.51
CA MET A 207 -14.57 -18.74 9.38
C MET A 207 -15.29 -17.78 10.32
N VAL A 208 -14.52 -17.01 11.09
CA VAL A 208 -15.01 -16.01 12.05
C VAL A 208 -14.37 -14.67 11.70
N ILE A 209 -15.16 -13.60 11.63
CA ILE A 209 -14.73 -12.26 11.28
C ILE A 209 -15.02 -11.33 12.46
N ALA A 210 -13.96 -10.81 13.07
CA ALA A 210 -14.02 -9.88 14.19
C ALA A 210 -13.75 -8.45 13.71
N ASN A 211 -14.61 -7.51 14.07
CA ASN A 211 -14.37 -6.10 13.77
C ASN A 211 -14.90 -5.17 14.86
N ARG A 212 -14.33 -3.96 14.95
CA ARG A 212 -14.79 -2.93 15.91
C ARG A 212 -16.25 -2.52 15.65
N THR A 213 -16.63 -2.43 14.38
CA THR A 213 -18.01 -2.19 13.94
C THR A 213 -18.58 -3.51 13.44
N ILE A 214 -19.46 -4.12 14.23
CA ILE A 214 -19.98 -5.47 14.00
C ILE A 214 -20.75 -5.56 12.67
N GLU A 215 -21.42 -4.48 12.26
CA GLU A 215 -22.18 -4.40 11.01
C GLU A 215 -21.27 -4.61 9.79
N ARG A 216 -20.02 -4.11 9.85
CA ARG A 216 -19.04 -4.32 8.77
C ARG A 216 -18.53 -5.77 8.73
N ALA A 217 -18.41 -6.41 9.89
CA ALA A 217 -18.09 -7.84 9.95
C ALA A 217 -19.25 -8.68 9.40
N HIS A 218 -20.50 -8.37 9.76
CA HIS A 218 -21.69 -9.04 9.22
C HIS A 218 -21.78 -8.92 7.70
N ALA A 219 -21.65 -7.71 7.16
CA ALA A 219 -21.71 -7.48 5.71
C ALA A 219 -20.67 -8.30 4.93
N LEU A 220 -19.50 -8.54 5.53
CA LEU A 220 -18.45 -9.37 4.93
C LEU A 220 -18.68 -10.87 5.15
N ALA A 221 -19.23 -11.25 6.31
CA ALA A 221 -19.39 -12.64 6.71
C ALA A 221 -20.56 -13.33 6.01
N GLU A 222 -21.69 -12.64 5.84
CA GLU A 222 -22.93 -13.15 5.24
C GLU A 222 -22.73 -13.82 3.86
N PRO A 223 -22.10 -13.18 2.84
CA PRO A 223 -21.93 -13.79 1.53
C PRO A 223 -20.98 -15.00 1.53
N LEU A 224 -20.22 -15.22 2.60
CA LEU A 224 -19.22 -16.28 2.72
C LEU A 224 -19.64 -17.39 3.69
N GLY A 225 -20.83 -17.29 4.30
CA GLY A 225 -21.30 -18.21 5.34
C GLY A 225 -20.42 -18.20 6.59
N ALA A 226 -19.74 -17.08 6.86
CA ALA A 226 -18.89 -16.91 8.04
C ALA A 226 -19.68 -16.36 9.23
N TYR A 227 -19.08 -16.45 10.42
CA TYR A 227 -19.61 -15.86 11.64
C TYR A 227 -19.03 -14.46 11.84
N ALA A 228 -19.85 -13.49 12.19
CA ALA A 228 -19.39 -12.16 12.57
C ALA A 228 -19.43 -12.03 14.10
N ILE A 229 -18.38 -11.48 14.68
CA ILE A 229 -18.29 -11.18 16.12
C ILE A 229 -17.81 -9.74 16.32
N ALA A 230 -18.17 -9.15 17.46
CA ALA A 230 -17.58 -7.91 17.91
C ALA A 230 -16.11 -8.13 18.31
N LEU A 231 -15.27 -7.11 18.13
CA LEU A 231 -13.86 -7.20 18.53
C LEU A 231 -13.66 -7.47 20.03
N SER A 232 -14.63 -7.09 20.87
CA SER A 232 -14.63 -7.40 22.31
C SER A 232 -14.74 -8.90 22.62
N GLU A 233 -15.35 -9.68 21.74
CA GLU A 233 -15.57 -11.12 21.89
C GLU A 233 -14.33 -11.93 21.43
N LEU A 234 -13.26 -11.24 21.00
CA LEU A 234 -12.06 -11.89 20.46
C LEU A 234 -11.43 -12.87 21.46
N GLY A 235 -11.41 -12.53 22.75
CA GLY A 235 -10.83 -13.38 23.80
C GLY A 235 -11.55 -14.73 23.94
N GLU A 236 -12.86 -14.76 23.64
CA GLU A 236 -13.67 -15.97 23.72
C GLU A 236 -13.44 -16.89 22.52
N HIS A 237 -13.11 -16.34 21.35
CA HIS A 237 -12.96 -17.13 20.11
C HIS A 237 -11.51 -17.40 19.69
N LEU A 238 -10.52 -16.68 20.24
CA LEU A 238 -9.13 -16.79 19.80
C LEU A 238 -8.57 -18.22 19.94
N HIS A 239 -8.95 -18.92 21.01
CA HIS A 239 -8.51 -20.28 21.28
C HIS A 239 -9.09 -21.34 20.32
N GLU A 240 -10.15 -20.98 19.58
CA GLU A 240 -10.82 -21.85 18.61
C GLU A 240 -10.16 -21.82 17.23
N ALA A 241 -9.26 -20.86 16.99
CA ALA A 241 -8.68 -20.58 15.68
C ALA A 241 -7.38 -21.35 15.42
N ASP A 242 -7.31 -22.06 14.30
CA ASP A 242 -6.05 -22.62 13.77
C ASP A 242 -5.24 -21.55 13.00
N ILE A 243 -5.94 -20.60 12.37
CA ILE A 243 -5.36 -19.56 11.53
C ILE A 243 -5.91 -18.20 11.99
N VAL A 244 -5.03 -17.26 12.30
CA VAL A 244 -5.41 -15.87 12.61
C VAL A 244 -4.81 -14.94 11.55
N ILE A 245 -5.66 -14.16 10.88
CA ILE A 245 -5.23 -13.14 9.92
C ILE A 245 -5.71 -11.79 10.41
N THR A 246 -4.77 -10.85 10.57
CA THR A 246 -5.05 -9.52 11.08
C THR A 246 -4.71 -8.47 10.03
N ALA A 247 -5.66 -7.60 9.69
CA ALA A 247 -5.38 -6.39 8.93
C ALA A 247 -6.31 -5.28 9.42
N THR A 248 -5.82 -4.52 10.39
CA THR A 248 -6.54 -3.43 11.03
C THR A 248 -5.80 -2.11 10.82
N ALA A 249 -6.53 -1.00 10.71
CA ALA A 249 -5.95 0.34 10.75
C ALA A 249 -5.73 0.85 12.19
N SER A 250 -5.48 -0.05 13.15
CA SER A 250 -5.24 0.34 14.54
C SER A 250 -3.84 0.91 14.66
N THR A 251 -3.74 2.19 15.00
CA THR A 251 -2.53 2.85 15.50
C THR A 251 -2.43 2.73 17.00
#